data_AF-A0A926H3J6-F1
#
_entry.id   AF-A0A926H3J6-F1
#
_cell.length_a   1.000
_cell.length_b   1.000
_cell.length_c   1.000
_cell.angle_alpha   90.00
_cell.angle_beta   90.00
_cell.angle_gamma   90.00
#
_symmetry.space_group_name_H-M   'P 1'
#
loop_
_entity.id
_entity.type
_entity.pdbx_description
1 polymer ?
#
loop_
_entity_poly.entity_id
_entity_poly.type
_entity_poly.pdbx_seq_one_letter_code
_entity_poly.pdbx_strand_id
1 'polypeptide(L)'
;MKRIKNQLAVLLLVGIVSGMQPEAYSQSSSSLSVAEQGSDTNKIVAITYPPLSVREGEGIQLPIPPKDHPRLYLTASYLPELRRKSQHPLLKPCWEKITTAATYKTDGYLPLGKPDNNSTAVRNAIEANALLFVLNNDQKAGQFAVDAVLHYFETLKIDPSKPDVTRELGRAIVTGAIVYDWCYALLSAPQRTVLIGRMETIATTMEIEWPQLKGSSITGHTVE
;
A
#
# COMPACT_ATOMS: atom_id res chain seq x y z
N MET A 1 48.40 12.38 13.52
CA MET A 1 49.67 13.05 13.15
C MET A 1 50.39 12.16 12.13
N LYS A 2 50.85 12.73 10.99
CA LYS A 2 51.51 12.13 9.79
C LYS A 2 50.57 11.43 8.79
N ARG A 3 50.20 12.10 7.68
CA ARG A 3 50.79 12.12 6.30
C ARG A 3 50.61 10.75 5.60
N ILE A 4 49.94 10.65 4.44
CA ILE A 4 50.48 10.94 3.09
C ILE A 4 49.32 11.19 2.08
N LYS A 5 49.52 12.13 1.15
CA LYS A 5 48.72 12.47 -0.04
C LYS A 5 49.37 11.88 -1.30
N ASN A 6 48.57 11.55 -2.33
CA ASN A 6 48.87 11.49 -3.78
C ASN A 6 47.50 11.61 -4.50
N GLN A 7 47.11 12.55 -5.38
CA GLN A 7 47.69 13.20 -6.59
C GLN A 7 48.18 12.12 -7.60
N LEU A 8 47.71 12.00 -8.84
CA LEU A 8 47.56 13.01 -9.90
C LEU A 8 46.58 12.54 -11.01
N ALA A 9 46.00 13.53 -11.70
CA ALA A 9 45.32 13.46 -13.00
C ALA A 9 46.33 13.50 -14.18
N VAL A 10 45.84 13.84 -15.38
CA VAL A 10 46.51 14.10 -16.70
C VAL A 10 46.36 12.90 -17.67
N LEU A 11 45.92 12.96 -18.95
CA LEU A 11 46.11 13.90 -20.07
C LEU A 11 44.93 13.89 -21.08
N LEU A 12 44.66 15.07 -21.65
CA LEU A 12 43.93 15.35 -22.89
C LEU A 12 44.72 14.95 -24.15
N LEU A 13 44.04 14.60 -25.25
CA LEU A 13 44.50 14.92 -26.61
C LEU A 13 43.31 15.07 -27.57
N VAL A 14 43.32 16.20 -28.28
CA VAL A 14 42.35 16.71 -29.26
C VAL A 14 42.78 16.29 -30.67
N GLY A 15 41.82 16.04 -31.58
CA GLY A 15 42.10 15.90 -33.02
C GLY A 15 40.83 15.83 -33.86
N ILE A 16 40.56 16.93 -34.59
CA ILE A 16 39.41 17.26 -35.45
C ILE A 16 39.51 16.53 -36.82
N VAL A 17 38.38 16.14 -37.47
CA VAL A 17 38.04 16.41 -38.90
C VAL A 17 36.55 16.09 -39.20
N SER A 18 35.87 17.15 -39.65
CA SER A 18 34.75 17.31 -40.61
C SER A 18 34.08 16.11 -41.33
N GLY A 19 32.74 16.14 -41.34
CA GLY A 19 31.89 15.98 -42.54
C GLY A 19 31.37 14.58 -42.90
N MET A 20 30.05 14.36 -42.78
CA MET A 20 29.15 13.76 -43.80
C MET A 20 27.72 13.52 -43.22
N GLN A 21 26.72 13.62 -44.10
CA GLN A 21 25.27 13.67 -43.88
C GLN A 21 24.60 12.30 -43.59
N PRO A 22 23.28 12.23 -43.29
CA PRO A 22 22.69 11.25 -42.38
C PRO A 22 22.28 9.93 -43.05
N GLU A 23 22.50 8.82 -42.38
CA GLU A 23 21.92 7.52 -42.77
C GLU A 23 20.62 7.24 -42.01
N ALA A 24 19.66 6.74 -42.77
CA ALA A 24 18.29 6.45 -42.39
C ALA A 24 18.22 5.38 -41.28
N TYR A 25 17.54 5.71 -40.17
CA TYR A 25 17.13 4.72 -39.19
C TYR A 25 15.76 4.17 -39.59
N SER A 26 15.74 2.89 -39.98
CA SER A 26 14.54 2.18 -40.38
C SER A 26 13.58 2.03 -39.19
N GLN A 27 12.28 2.18 -39.48
CA GLN A 27 11.22 1.82 -38.56
C GLN A 27 11.20 0.30 -38.40
N SER A 28 11.63 -0.20 -37.23
CA SER A 28 11.23 -1.53 -36.77
C SER A 28 10.05 -1.37 -35.81
N SER A 29 8.85 -1.58 -36.35
CA SER A 29 7.63 -1.78 -35.57
C SER A 29 7.75 -3.08 -34.77
N SER A 30 8.17 -2.99 -33.51
CA SER A 30 8.02 -4.10 -32.56
C SER A 30 6.62 -4.01 -31.95
N SER A 31 5.71 -4.83 -32.46
CA SER A 31 4.44 -5.15 -31.81
C SER A 31 4.74 -5.75 -30.43
N LEU A 32 4.58 -4.96 -29.37
CA LEU A 32 4.58 -5.48 -28.01
C LEU A 32 3.29 -6.26 -27.80
N SER A 33 3.42 -7.57 -27.68
CA SER A 33 2.36 -8.50 -27.34
C SER A 33 1.79 -8.19 -25.96
N VAL A 34 0.49 -7.95 -25.92
CA VAL A 34 -0.33 -7.98 -24.71
C VAL A 34 -0.34 -9.41 -24.17
N ALA A 35 0.38 -9.68 -23.08
CA ALA A 35 0.09 -10.71 -22.07
C ALA A 35 1.32 -10.99 -21.19
N GLU A 36 1.57 -10.15 -20.20
CA GLU A 36 2.28 -10.51 -18.96
C GLU A 36 2.03 -9.41 -17.90
N GLN A 37 0.76 -9.19 -17.56
CA GLN A 37 0.34 -8.33 -16.44
C GLN A 37 -0.22 -9.20 -15.31
N GLY A 38 0.58 -10.16 -14.83
CA GLY A 38 0.41 -10.68 -13.49
C GLY A 38 1.16 -9.77 -12.54
N SER A 39 0.47 -8.86 -11.85
CA SER A 39 1.09 -8.05 -10.80
C SER A 39 1.60 -8.97 -9.69
N ASP A 40 2.92 -9.16 -9.61
CA ASP A 40 3.52 -9.61 -8.36
C ASP A 40 3.25 -8.52 -7.32
N THR A 41 2.25 -8.74 -6.47
CA THR A 41 1.89 -7.87 -5.34
C THR A 41 3.08 -7.54 -4.44
N ASN A 42 4.17 -8.32 -4.54
CA ASN A 42 5.42 -8.12 -3.80
C ASN A 42 6.40 -7.16 -4.47
N LYS A 43 6.12 -6.61 -5.65
CA LYS A 43 6.94 -5.55 -6.26
C LYS A 43 6.22 -4.20 -6.22
N ILE A 44 6.75 -3.25 -5.44
CA ILE A 44 6.22 -1.88 -5.40
C ILE A 44 6.42 -1.23 -6.78
N VAL A 45 5.34 -0.72 -7.36
CA VAL A 45 5.37 0.02 -8.63
C VAL A 45 5.50 1.52 -8.37
N ALA A 46 6.28 2.20 -9.21
CA ALA A 46 6.35 3.66 -9.18
C ALA A 46 5.11 4.24 -9.86
N ILE A 47 4.39 5.10 -9.15
CA ILE A 47 3.15 5.70 -9.64
C ILE A 47 3.39 7.14 -10.06
N THR A 48 2.93 7.49 -11.25
CA THR A 48 2.90 8.87 -11.74
C THR A 48 1.45 9.31 -11.77
N TYR A 49 1.08 10.27 -10.93
CA TYR A 49 -0.28 10.81 -10.93
C TYR A 49 -0.43 11.79 -12.10
N PRO A 50 -1.43 11.59 -12.98
CA PRO A 50 -1.77 12.60 -13.96
C PRO A 50 -2.28 13.87 -13.24
N PRO A 51 -2.12 15.06 -13.85
CA PRO A 51 -2.79 16.24 -13.33
C PRO A 51 -4.30 16.03 -13.37
N LEU A 52 -5.02 16.46 -12.33
CA LEU A 52 -6.48 16.41 -12.32
C LEU A 52 -7.01 17.30 -13.44
N SER A 53 -7.89 16.76 -14.27
CA SER A 53 -8.71 17.54 -15.18
C SER A 53 -9.92 18.15 -14.46
N VAL A 54 -10.57 19.14 -15.09
CA VAL A 54 -11.87 19.68 -14.64
C VAL A 54 -12.91 18.56 -14.43
N ARG A 55 -12.91 17.54 -15.29
CA ARG A 55 -13.80 16.37 -15.15
C ARG A 55 -13.49 15.56 -13.89
N GLU A 56 -12.21 15.44 -13.54
CA GLU A 56 -11.72 14.70 -12.36
C GLU A 56 -11.75 15.55 -11.08
N GLY A 57 -12.24 16.79 -11.16
CA GLY A 57 -12.47 17.65 -10.02
C GLY A 57 -11.45 18.76 -9.82
N GLU A 58 -10.69 19.14 -10.85
CA GLU A 58 -9.90 20.38 -10.81
C GLU A 58 -10.79 21.57 -10.41
N GLY A 59 -10.39 22.30 -9.36
CA GLY A 59 -11.14 23.43 -8.82
C GLY A 59 -12.24 23.08 -7.81
N ILE A 60 -12.51 21.79 -7.55
CA ILE A 60 -13.43 21.37 -6.49
C ILE A 60 -12.74 21.51 -5.13
N GLN A 61 -13.42 22.16 -4.18
CA GLN A 61 -12.97 22.22 -2.79
C GLN A 61 -13.36 20.94 -2.05
N LEU A 62 -12.37 20.07 -1.82
CA LEU A 62 -12.53 18.86 -1.02
C LEU A 62 -12.15 19.13 0.45
N PRO A 63 -12.82 18.49 1.42
CA PRO A 63 -12.42 18.59 2.82
C PRO A 63 -11.01 18.03 3.00
N ILE A 64 -10.12 18.84 3.59
CA ILE A 64 -8.76 18.43 3.88
C ILE A 64 -8.77 17.54 5.14
N PRO A 65 -8.21 16.32 5.09
CA PRO A 65 -8.12 15.47 6.28
C PRO A 65 -7.37 16.19 7.42
N PRO A 66 -7.82 16.08 8.68
CA PRO A 66 -7.10 16.62 9.84
C PRO A 66 -5.67 16.10 9.90
N LYS A 67 -4.72 16.90 10.40
CA LYS A 67 -3.30 16.48 10.51
C LYS A 67 -3.09 15.38 11.55
N ASP A 68 -3.94 15.32 12.56
CA ASP A 68 -3.84 14.37 13.67
C ASP A 68 -4.26 12.96 13.27
N HIS A 69 -3.74 11.99 14.02
CA HIS A 69 -4.08 10.57 13.93
C HIS A 69 -4.58 10.09 15.31
N PRO A 70 -5.52 9.13 15.36
CA PRO A 70 -6.24 8.51 14.24
C PRO A 70 -7.26 9.45 13.59
N ARG A 71 -7.54 9.23 12.30
CA ARG A 71 -8.56 9.93 11.50
C ARG A 71 -9.32 9.01 10.54
N LEU A 72 -8.96 7.74 10.44
CA LEU A 72 -9.66 6.71 9.68
C LEU A 72 -10.66 5.99 10.60
N TYR A 73 -11.96 6.07 10.28
CA TYR A 73 -13.11 5.52 11.03
C TYR A 73 -13.36 6.11 12.42
N LEU A 74 -12.34 6.65 13.09
CA LEU A 74 -12.43 7.25 14.41
C LEU A 74 -11.41 8.37 14.57
N THR A 75 -11.65 9.24 15.55
CA THR A 75 -10.71 10.29 15.98
C THR A 75 -10.37 10.11 17.46
N ALA A 76 -9.28 10.73 17.91
CA ALA A 76 -8.84 10.67 19.31
C ALA A 76 -9.95 11.09 20.32
N SER A 77 -10.83 12.03 19.94
CA SER A 77 -11.93 12.49 20.78
C SER A 77 -12.99 11.42 21.05
N TYR A 78 -13.12 10.40 20.20
CA TYR A 78 -14.08 9.30 20.38
C TYR A 78 -13.56 8.13 21.22
N LEU A 79 -12.26 8.08 21.52
CA LEU A 79 -11.66 6.97 22.26
C LEU A 79 -12.28 6.72 23.64
N PRO A 80 -12.63 7.74 24.45
CA PRO A 80 -13.30 7.51 25.74
C PRO A 80 -14.65 6.80 25.58
N GLU A 81 -15.45 7.20 24.58
CA GLU A 81 -16.75 6.59 24.30
C GLU A 81 -16.60 5.16 23.74
N LEU A 82 -15.60 4.91 22.90
CA LEU A 82 -15.32 3.56 22.41
C LEU A 82 -14.90 2.61 23.53
N ARG A 83 -14.09 3.06 24.50
CA ARG A 83 -13.77 2.29 25.71
C ARG A 83 -15.00 1.99 26.55
N ARG A 84 -15.94 2.93 26.66
CA ARG A 84 -17.22 2.68 27.34
C ARG A 84 -18.06 1.64 26.59
N LYS A 85 -18.12 1.74 25.25
CA LYS A 85 -18.86 0.80 24.39
C LYS A 85 -18.28 -0.61 24.42
N SER A 86 -16.96 -0.78 24.49
CA SER A 86 -16.34 -2.11 24.57
C SER A 86 -16.73 -2.89 25.83
N GLN A 87 -17.16 -2.19 26.88
CA GLN A 87 -17.64 -2.77 28.13
C GLN A 87 -19.17 -2.98 28.16
N HIS A 88 -19.90 -2.51 27.14
CA HIS A 88 -21.36 -2.58 27.11
C HIS A 88 -21.84 -4.02 26.87
N PRO A 89 -22.81 -4.56 27.64
CA PRO A 89 -23.27 -5.94 27.52
C PRO A 89 -23.70 -6.35 26.11
N LEU A 90 -24.39 -5.47 25.38
CA LEU A 90 -24.81 -5.73 23.99
C LEU A 90 -23.64 -5.89 23.00
N LEU A 91 -22.48 -5.30 23.29
CA LEU A 91 -21.30 -5.35 22.42
C LEU A 91 -20.27 -6.38 22.89
N LYS A 92 -20.50 -7.03 24.04
CA LYS A 92 -19.61 -8.07 24.58
C LYS A 92 -19.26 -9.16 23.55
N PRO A 93 -20.21 -9.73 22.77
CA PRO A 93 -19.85 -10.75 21.77
C PRO A 93 -18.95 -10.22 20.65
N CYS A 94 -19.11 -8.94 20.27
CA CYS A 94 -18.24 -8.30 19.28
C CYS A 94 -16.84 -8.07 19.85
N TRP A 95 -16.75 -7.61 21.10
CA TRP A 95 -15.48 -7.40 21.77
C TRP A 95 -14.70 -8.70 21.96
N GLU A 96 -15.38 -9.79 22.33
CA GLU A 96 -14.77 -11.11 22.47
C GLU A 96 -14.17 -11.62 21.14
N LYS A 97 -14.83 -11.37 20.00
CA LYS A 97 -14.27 -11.70 18.69
C LYS A 97 -12.99 -10.92 18.40
N ILE A 98 -12.96 -9.63 18.73
CA ILE A 98 -11.78 -8.76 18.55
C ILE A 98 -10.63 -9.27 19.43
N THR A 99 -10.88 -9.47 20.73
CA THR A 99 -9.82 -9.93 21.64
C THR A 99 -9.34 -11.34 21.31
N THR A 100 -10.22 -12.22 20.83
CA THR A 100 -9.84 -13.55 20.35
C THR A 100 -8.95 -13.45 19.11
N ALA A 101 -9.33 -12.64 18.13
CA ALA A 101 -8.52 -12.41 16.93
C ALA A 101 -7.14 -11.85 17.28
N ALA A 102 -7.04 -10.94 18.25
CA ALA A 102 -5.76 -10.40 18.70
C ALA A 102 -4.81 -11.45 19.29
N THR A 103 -5.33 -12.59 19.77
CA THR A 103 -4.52 -13.71 20.30
C THR A 103 -4.09 -14.75 19.27
N TYR A 104 -4.55 -14.61 18.02
CA TYR A 104 -4.20 -15.51 16.93
C TYR A 104 -2.68 -15.58 16.73
N LYS A 105 -2.13 -16.80 16.68
CA LYS A 105 -0.68 -17.02 16.58
C LYS A 105 -0.22 -16.85 15.14
N THR A 106 0.43 -15.73 14.88
CA THR A 106 1.06 -15.39 13.60
C THR A 106 2.17 -14.37 13.83
N ASP A 107 3.13 -14.32 12.93
CA ASP A 107 4.13 -13.26 12.80
C ASP A 107 3.79 -12.29 11.65
N GLY A 108 2.66 -12.50 10.97
CA GLY A 108 2.23 -11.75 9.79
C GLY A 108 2.62 -12.39 8.45
N TYR A 109 3.57 -13.33 8.43
CA TYR A 109 3.96 -13.99 7.19
C TYR A 109 2.87 -14.94 6.69
N LEU A 110 2.60 -14.88 5.39
CA LEU A 110 1.66 -15.76 4.72
C LEU A 110 2.39 -16.96 4.12
N PRO A 111 1.79 -18.17 4.15
CA PRO A 111 2.39 -19.35 3.54
C PRO A 111 2.69 -19.13 2.05
N LEU A 112 3.94 -19.40 1.65
CA LEU A 112 4.38 -19.31 0.26
C LEU A 112 4.03 -20.58 -0.52
N GLY A 113 4.09 -20.50 -1.85
CA GLY A 113 3.91 -21.65 -2.76
C GLY A 113 2.48 -21.87 -3.27
N LYS A 114 1.52 -21.00 -2.90
CA LYS A 114 0.17 -20.98 -3.46
C LYS A 114 -0.06 -19.74 -4.33
N PRO A 115 -0.95 -19.81 -5.34
CA PRO A 115 -1.33 -18.65 -6.14
C PRO A 115 -2.14 -17.60 -5.34
N ASP A 116 -2.93 -18.05 -4.36
CA ASP A 116 -3.62 -17.22 -3.37
C ASP A 116 -3.20 -17.68 -1.97
N ASN A 117 -2.74 -16.75 -1.13
CA ASN A 117 -2.41 -17.00 0.26
C ASN A 117 -3.02 -15.97 1.23
N ASN A 118 -3.97 -15.16 0.77
CA ASN A 118 -4.58 -14.14 1.62
C ASN A 118 -5.34 -14.81 2.77
N SER A 119 -5.08 -14.35 4.01
CA SER A 119 -5.65 -14.94 5.22
C SER A 119 -6.45 -13.94 6.02
N THR A 120 -7.77 -14.17 6.11
CA THR A 120 -8.67 -13.40 6.96
C THR A 120 -8.27 -13.46 8.44
N ALA A 121 -7.75 -14.60 8.90
CA ALA A 121 -7.32 -14.74 10.29
C ALA A 121 -6.11 -13.84 10.61
N VAL A 122 -5.13 -13.77 9.70
CA VAL A 122 -3.97 -12.89 9.84
C VAL A 122 -4.40 -11.42 9.77
N ARG A 123 -5.23 -11.03 8.80
CA ARG A 123 -5.78 -9.67 8.70
C ARG A 123 -6.54 -9.26 9.97
N ASN A 124 -7.41 -10.13 10.48
CA ASN A 124 -8.15 -9.86 11.71
C ASN A 124 -7.23 -9.71 12.93
N ALA A 125 -6.15 -10.49 13.02
CA ALA A 125 -5.17 -10.38 14.10
C ALA A 125 -4.44 -9.02 14.06
N ILE A 126 -4.05 -8.56 12.86
CA ILE A 126 -3.42 -7.26 12.63
C ILE A 126 -4.38 -6.13 13.02
N GLU A 127 -5.60 -6.12 12.45
CA GLU A 127 -6.61 -5.08 12.70
C GLU A 127 -7.02 -5.03 14.19
N ALA A 128 -7.17 -6.19 14.84
CA ALA A 128 -7.52 -6.26 16.26
C ALA A 128 -6.40 -5.71 17.15
N ASN A 129 -5.13 -6.04 16.89
CA ASN A 129 -4.00 -5.52 17.66
C ASN A 129 -3.82 -4.00 17.47
N ALA A 130 -4.05 -3.49 16.26
CA ALA A 130 -4.09 -2.03 16.02
C ALA A 130 -5.21 -1.34 16.82
N LEU A 131 -6.38 -1.98 16.93
CA LEU A 131 -7.49 -1.46 17.75
C LEU A 131 -7.13 -1.43 19.24
N LEU A 132 -6.48 -2.48 19.75
CA LEU A 132 -6.03 -2.53 21.14
C LEU A 132 -5.00 -1.45 21.46
N PHE A 133 -4.08 -1.18 20.53
CA PHE A 133 -3.15 -0.06 20.64
C PHE A 133 -3.89 1.28 20.75
N VAL A 134 -4.76 1.60 19.80
CA VAL A 134 -5.41 2.92 19.75
C VAL A 134 -6.38 3.14 20.93
N LEU A 135 -7.07 2.09 21.39
CA LEU A 135 -8.02 2.19 22.50
C LEU A 135 -7.33 2.26 23.87
N ASN A 136 -6.30 1.45 24.09
CA ASN A 136 -5.72 1.22 25.42
C ASN A 136 -4.27 1.68 25.55
N ASN A 137 -3.69 2.26 24.50
CA ASN A 137 -2.27 2.58 24.41
C ASN A 137 -1.36 1.35 24.62
N ASP A 138 -1.82 0.17 24.19
CA ASP A 138 -1.06 -1.08 24.29
C ASP A 138 0.07 -1.12 23.26
N GLN A 139 1.25 -0.67 23.69
CA GLN A 139 2.44 -0.57 22.85
C GLN A 139 2.86 -1.92 22.24
N LYS A 140 2.64 -3.04 22.94
CA LYS A 140 3.01 -4.36 22.42
C LYS A 140 2.09 -4.77 21.28
N ALA A 141 0.78 -4.56 21.45
CA ALA A 141 -0.19 -4.80 20.39
C ALA A 141 0.07 -3.90 19.17
N GLY A 142 0.42 -2.62 19.41
CA GLY A 142 0.73 -1.67 18.34
C GLY A 142 1.97 -2.09 17.53
N GLN A 143 3.06 -2.44 18.22
CA GLN A 143 4.29 -2.91 17.56
C GLN A 143 4.04 -4.20 16.78
N PHE A 144 3.30 -5.15 17.38
CA PHE A 144 2.89 -6.37 16.69
C PHE A 144 2.12 -6.06 15.39
N ALA A 145 1.15 -5.16 15.43
CA ALA A 145 0.36 -4.81 14.25
C ALA A 145 1.22 -4.19 13.14
N VAL A 146 2.19 -3.35 13.50
CA VAL A 146 3.16 -2.76 12.56
C VAL A 146 4.04 -3.82 11.90
N ASP A 147 4.64 -4.70 12.70
CA ASP A 147 5.54 -5.73 12.15
C ASP A 147 4.76 -6.73 11.29
N ALA A 148 3.62 -7.20 11.79
CA ALA A 148 2.80 -8.18 11.10
C ALA A 148 2.21 -7.65 9.78
N VAL A 149 1.83 -6.38 9.69
CA VAL A 149 1.32 -5.83 8.42
C VAL A 149 2.41 -5.68 7.36
N LEU A 150 3.66 -5.41 7.78
CA LEU A 150 4.80 -5.34 6.88
C LEU A 150 5.12 -6.74 6.32
N HIS A 151 5.19 -7.76 7.18
CA HIS A 151 5.37 -9.16 6.76
C HIS A 151 4.22 -9.68 5.90
N TYR A 152 2.99 -9.27 6.22
CA TYR A 152 1.80 -9.59 5.42
C TYR A 152 1.95 -9.08 3.99
N PHE A 153 2.28 -7.79 3.80
CA PHE A 153 2.48 -7.23 2.46
C PHE A 153 3.76 -7.69 1.75
N GLU A 154 4.74 -8.24 2.48
CA GLU A 154 5.94 -8.84 1.90
C GLU A 154 5.66 -10.20 1.24
N THR A 155 4.62 -10.91 1.71
CA THR A 155 4.32 -12.28 1.27
C THR A 155 2.95 -12.45 0.64
N LEU A 156 2.12 -11.40 0.63
CA LEU A 156 0.78 -11.43 0.05
C LEU A 156 0.82 -11.81 -1.43
N LYS A 157 0.01 -12.81 -1.78
CA LYS A 157 -0.33 -13.21 -3.13
C LYS A 157 -1.84 -13.39 -3.20
N ILE A 158 -2.45 -12.70 -4.16
CA ILE A 158 -3.87 -12.80 -4.47
C ILE A 158 -3.97 -13.24 -5.92
N ASP A 159 -4.68 -14.35 -6.17
CA ASP A 159 -4.85 -14.88 -7.52
C ASP A 159 -5.73 -13.95 -8.36
N PRO A 160 -5.21 -13.36 -9.45
CA PRO A 160 -5.97 -12.42 -10.28
C PRO A 160 -7.14 -13.07 -11.02
N SER A 161 -7.13 -14.40 -11.18
CA SER A 161 -8.21 -15.14 -11.86
C SER A 161 -9.42 -15.44 -10.96
N LYS A 162 -9.32 -15.09 -9.66
CA LYS A 162 -10.38 -15.32 -8.69
C LYS A 162 -11.58 -14.40 -8.97
N PRO A 163 -12.81 -14.93 -8.98
CA PRO A 163 -14.00 -14.08 -9.03
C PRO A 163 -14.00 -13.08 -7.87
N ASP A 164 -14.40 -11.83 -8.16
CA ASP A 164 -14.47 -10.75 -7.17
C ASP A 164 -13.14 -10.43 -6.46
N VAL A 165 -12.01 -10.66 -7.13
CA VAL A 165 -10.66 -10.44 -6.59
C VAL A 165 -10.46 -9.03 -6.02
N THR A 166 -11.11 -8.02 -6.61
CA THR A 166 -11.05 -6.62 -6.16
C THR A 166 -11.53 -6.42 -4.73
N ARG A 167 -12.42 -7.28 -4.22
CA ARG A 167 -12.86 -7.25 -2.83
C ARG A 167 -11.73 -7.69 -1.89
N GLU A 168 -10.98 -8.73 -2.24
CA GLU A 168 -9.83 -9.19 -1.45
C GLU A 168 -8.68 -8.18 -1.50
N LEU A 169 -8.40 -7.59 -2.67
CA LEU A 169 -7.43 -6.50 -2.83
C LEU A 169 -7.80 -5.29 -1.97
N GLY A 170 -9.06 -4.84 -2.05
CA GLY A 170 -9.56 -3.73 -1.24
C GLY A 170 -9.49 -4.04 0.26
N ARG A 171 -9.75 -5.28 0.67
CA ARG A 171 -9.60 -5.70 2.08
C ARG A 171 -8.15 -5.67 2.56
N ALA A 172 -7.19 -6.03 1.71
CA ALA A 172 -5.78 -5.90 2.04
C ALA A 172 -5.38 -4.42 2.22
N ILE A 173 -5.83 -3.54 1.32
CA ILE A 173 -5.61 -2.09 1.44
C ILE A 173 -6.19 -1.56 2.76
N VAL A 174 -7.42 -1.95 3.11
CA VAL A 174 -8.06 -1.51 4.37
C VAL A 174 -7.25 -1.96 5.60
N THR A 175 -6.76 -3.21 5.63
CA THR A 175 -5.88 -3.67 6.72
C THR A 175 -4.63 -2.81 6.85
N GLY A 176 -3.98 -2.49 5.72
CA GLY A 176 -2.84 -1.57 5.68
C GLY A 176 -3.16 -0.16 6.17
N ALA A 177 -4.28 0.40 5.71
CA ALA A 177 -4.73 1.75 6.06
C ALA A 177 -5.08 1.89 7.55
N ILE A 178 -5.69 0.86 8.14
CA ILE A 178 -5.97 0.80 9.58
C ILE A 178 -4.67 0.90 10.38
N VAL A 179 -3.68 0.07 10.07
CA VAL A 179 -2.39 0.11 10.79
C VAL A 179 -1.66 1.41 10.54
N TYR A 180 -1.65 1.90 9.29
CA TYR A 180 -1.01 3.17 8.94
C TYR A 180 -1.57 4.32 9.79
N ASP A 181 -2.89 4.42 9.91
CA ASP A 181 -3.55 5.52 10.61
C ASP A 181 -3.53 5.34 12.14
N TRP A 182 -3.92 4.16 12.63
CA TRP A 182 -4.09 3.92 14.06
C TRP A 182 -2.76 3.72 14.79
N CYS A 183 -1.75 3.16 14.11
CA CYS A 183 -0.40 2.97 14.64
C CYS A 183 0.60 4.00 14.07
N TYR A 184 0.13 5.14 13.54
CA TYR A 184 0.98 6.14 12.87
C TYR A 184 2.18 6.59 13.71
N ALA A 185 2.00 6.73 15.02
CA ALA A 185 3.04 7.15 15.96
C ALA A 185 4.18 6.10 16.14
N LEU A 186 3.92 4.83 15.83
CA LEU A 186 4.90 3.74 15.94
C LEU A 186 5.65 3.50 14.62
N LEU A 187 5.13 4.00 13.50
CA LEU A 187 5.72 3.80 12.19
C LEU A 187 6.88 4.77 11.93
N SER A 188 8.04 4.21 11.57
CA SER A 188 9.15 5.00 11.03
C SER A 188 8.82 5.57 9.64
N ALA A 189 9.53 6.62 9.22
CA ALA A 189 9.34 7.20 7.89
C ALA A 189 9.50 6.18 6.74
N PRO A 190 10.51 5.30 6.73
CA PRO A 190 10.62 4.26 5.70
C PRO A 190 9.46 3.26 5.70
N GLN A 191 9.00 2.82 6.89
CA GLN A 191 7.86 1.90 6.98
C GLN A 191 6.58 2.53 6.43
N ARG A 192 6.34 3.82 6.69
CA ARG A 192 5.23 4.56 6.08
C ARG A 192 5.30 4.57 4.56
N THR A 193 6.48 4.82 3.99
CA THR A 193 6.69 4.78 2.54
C THR A 193 6.44 3.39 1.97
N VAL A 194 6.88 2.32 2.64
CA VAL A 194 6.62 0.94 2.23
C VAL A 194 5.12 0.66 2.21
N LEU A 195 4.39 0.99 3.27
CA LEU A 195 2.94 0.76 3.33
C LEU A 195 2.18 1.52 2.24
N ILE A 196 2.53 2.80 2.00
CA ILE A 196 1.95 3.58 0.90
C ILE A 196 2.21 2.86 -0.42
N GLY A 197 3.46 2.57 -0.76
CA GLY A 197 3.81 1.94 -2.03
C GLY A 197 3.11 0.58 -2.23
N ARG A 198 2.97 -0.23 -1.17
CA ARG A 198 2.23 -1.50 -1.20
C ARG A 198 0.75 -1.30 -1.49
N MET A 199 0.07 -0.43 -0.75
CA MET A 199 -1.35 -0.18 -0.93
C MET A 199 -1.65 0.40 -2.32
N GLU A 200 -0.82 1.31 -2.80
CA GLU A 200 -1.04 1.90 -4.12
C GLU A 200 -0.74 0.93 -5.26
N THR A 201 0.27 0.05 -5.10
CA THR A 201 0.52 -1.05 -6.06
C THR A 201 -0.71 -1.93 -6.20
N ILE A 202 -1.32 -2.32 -5.08
CA ILE A 202 -2.56 -3.10 -5.06
C ILE A 202 -3.71 -2.31 -5.72
N ALA A 203 -3.79 -1.00 -5.48
CA ALA A 203 -4.81 -0.15 -6.10
C ALA A 203 -4.71 -0.13 -7.63
N THR A 204 -3.51 -0.25 -8.20
CA THR A 204 -3.33 -0.30 -9.67
C THR A 204 -3.94 -1.55 -10.32
N THR A 205 -4.21 -2.60 -9.55
CA THR A 205 -4.80 -3.85 -10.03
C THR A 205 -6.30 -3.97 -9.72
N MET A 206 -6.92 -2.89 -9.23
CA MET A 206 -8.37 -2.86 -8.98
C MET A 206 -9.13 -2.51 -10.27
N GLU A 207 -10.39 -2.96 -10.37
CA GLU A 207 -11.27 -2.74 -11.53
C GLU A 207 -11.42 -1.27 -11.94
N ILE A 208 -11.41 -0.35 -10.98
CA ILE A 208 -11.52 1.09 -11.26
C ILE A 208 -10.26 1.68 -11.92
N GLU A 209 -9.16 0.92 -11.90
CA GLU A 209 -7.80 1.27 -12.34
C GLU A 209 -7.26 2.59 -11.72
N TRP A 210 -6.18 2.50 -10.94
CA TRP A 210 -5.52 3.67 -10.33
C TRP A 210 -4.08 3.79 -10.85
N PRO A 211 -3.56 5.00 -11.15
CA PRO A 211 -4.15 6.33 -10.97
C PRO A 211 -4.96 6.85 -12.16
N GLN A 212 -5.00 6.13 -13.27
CA GLN A 212 -5.78 6.52 -14.45
C GLN A 212 -7.11 5.78 -14.44
N LEU A 213 -8.18 6.52 -14.20
CA LEU A 213 -9.53 5.96 -14.24
C LEU A 213 -9.87 5.54 -15.67
N LYS A 214 -10.04 4.23 -15.90
CA LYS A 214 -10.58 3.70 -17.14
C LYS A 214 -12.02 3.27 -16.92
N GLY A 215 -12.95 4.01 -17.50
CA GLY A 215 -14.38 3.73 -17.36
C GLY A 215 -15.23 4.98 -17.64
N SER A 216 -16.41 4.77 -18.23
CA SER A 216 -17.38 5.85 -18.38
C SER A 216 -18.17 6.00 -17.08
N SER A 217 -18.63 7.22 -16.76
CA SER A 217 -19.59 7.44 -15.66
C SER A 217 -20.97 6.83 -15.94
N ILE A 218 -21.18 6.24 -17.14
CA ILE A 218 -22.44 5.69 -17.63
C ILE A 218 -22.42 4.14 -17.63
N THR A 219 -21.29 3.49 -17.37
CA THR A 219 -21.23 2.03 -17.26
C THR A 219 -21.59 1.58 -15.84
N GLY A 220 -22.71 0.86 -15.69
CA GLY A 220 -23.02 0.13 -14.46
C GLY A 220 -22.44 -1.27 -14.58
N HIS A 221 -21.41 -1.58 -13.77
CA HIS A 221 -20.57 -2.79 -13.84
C HIS A 221 -20.12 -3.12 -15.26
N THR A 222 -18.86 -2.86 -15.60
CA THR A 222 -18.30 -3.46 -16.81
C THR A 222 -18.33 -4.97 -16.54
N VAL A 223 -19.29 -5.66 -17.15
CA VAL A 223 -19.33 -7.11 -17.13
C VAL A 223 -18.01 -7.59 -17.75
N GLU A 224 -17.23 -8.35 -16.99
CA GLU A 224 -16.15 -9.20 -17.53
C GLU A 224 -16.73 -10.25 -18.48
#